data_AF-A0A7Y0JSK4-F1
#
_entry.id   AF-A0A7Y0JSK4-F1
#
_cell.length_a   1.000
_cell.length_b   1.000
_cell.length_c   1.000
_cell.angle_alpha   90.00
_cell.angle_beta   90.00
_cell.angle_gamma   90.00
#
_symmetry.space_group_name_H-M   'P 1'
#
loop_
_entity.id
_entity.type
_entity.pdbx_description
1 polymer ?
#
loop_
_entity_poly.entity_id
_entity_poly.type
_entity_poly.pdbx_seq_one_letter_code
_entity_poly.pdbx_strand_id
1 'polypeptide(L)'
;MRTRLWSAVVVTACVGAGLLSAAPAQAADEWTAVGTFAHACDPDYGGHQRVVESSVRGGDAAATYDICWTNGFDDVRVAASVSDGNGNDGYHAEARIRYEIYTGGAWSGWHYRTPSAAYGPGDHGNDGLFKAVYPTRMVQVAACLYNGSTVIDCDDRGWR
;
A
#
# COMPACT_ATOMS: atom_id res chain seq x y z
N MET A 1 -0.45 79.51 0.29
CA MET A 1 -0.50 78.16 0.90
C MET A 1 -1.01 77.19 -0.14
N ARG A 2 -0.21 76.18 -0.54
CA ARG A 2 -0.57 75.15 -1.52
C ARG A 2 -0.69 73.82 -0.79
N THR A 3 -1.90 73.31 -0.64
CA THR A 3 -2.21 71.99 -0.05
C THR A 3 -2.10 70.92 -1.13
N ARG A 4 -1.19 69.95 -0.94
CA ARG A 4 -1.05 68.76 -1.78
C ARG A 4 -1.99 67.67 -1.25
N LEU A 5 -2.96 67.24 -2.06
CA LEU A 5 -3.75 66.03 -1.83
C LEU A 5 -2.96 64.83 -2.34
N TRP A 6 -2.72 63.85 -1.48
CA TRP A 6 -2.14 62.55 -1.85
C TRP A 6 -3.27 61.55 -2.01
N SER A 7 -3.36 60.94 -3.19
CA SER A 7 -4.29 59.84 -3.49
C SER A 7 -3.82 58.57 -2.80
N ALA A 8 -4.64 58.01 -1.91
CA ALA A 8 -4.45 56.68 -1.36
C ALA A 8 -5.01 55.63 -2.34
N VAL A 9 -4.15 54.76 -2.85
CA VAL A 9 -4.53 53.57 -3.61
C VAL A 9 -4.87 52.48 -2.60
N VAL A 10 -6.14 52.07 -2.54
CA VAL A 10 -6.59 50.91 -1.76
C VAL A 10 -6.40 49.66 -2.61
N VAL A 11 -5.46 48.79 -2.21
CA VAL A 11 -5.28 47.46 -2.81
C VAL A 11 -6.21 46.49 -2.07
N THR A 12 -7.30 46.10 -2.72
CA THR A 12 -8.21 45.06 -2.22
C THR A 12 -7.56 43.70 -2.46
N ALA A 13 -7.05 43.06 -1.41
CA ALA A 13 -6.60 41.68 -1.46
C ALA A 13 -7.82 40.74 -1.42
N CYS A 14 -8.11 40.06 -2.53
CA CYS A 14 -9.06 38.96 -2.56
C CYS A 14 -8.52 37.80 -1.72
N VAL A 15 -9.08 37.60 -0.53
CA VAL A 15 -8.90 36.37 0.25
C VAL A 15 -9.70 35.28 -0.44
N GLY A 16 -9.06 34.54 -1.34
CA GLY A 16 -9.62 33.32 -1.91
C GLY A 16 -9.76 32.29 -0.80
N ALA A 17 -10.99 32.07 -0.33
CA ALA A 17 -11.34 30.91 0.47
C ALA A 17 -11.20 29.67 -0.42
N GLY A 18 -9.98 29.15 -0.50
CA GLY A 18 -9.72 27.85 -1.08
C GLY A 18 -10.53 26.83 -0.30
N LEU A 19 -11.53 26.24 -0.96
CA LEU A 19 -12.17 25.02 -0.53
C LEU A 19 -11.06 23.99 -0.36
N LEU A 20 -10.60 23.81 0.87
CA LEU A 20 -9.78 22.68 1.26
C LEU A 20 -10.66 21.46 1.02
N SER A 21 -10.45 20.79 -0.12
CA SER A 21 -10.97 19.45 -0.34
C SER A 21 -10.50 18.59 0.81
N ALA A 22 -11.37 18.40 1.80
CA ALA A 22 -11.19 17.38 2.80
C ALA A 22 -11.12 16.06 2.04
N ALA A 23 -9.94 15.44 2.03
CA ALA A 23 -9.81 14.09 1.51
C ALA A 23 -10.86 13.22 2.23
N PRO A 24 -11.61 12.38 1.49
CA PRO A 24 -12.63 11.55 2.09
C PRO A 24 -12.01 10.73 3.23
N ALA A 25 -12.69 10.67 4.37
CA ALA A 25 -12.31 9.79 5.46
C ALA A 25 -12.23 8.36 4.90
N GLN A 26 -11.01 7.81 4.86
CA GLN A 26 -10.73 6.54 4.20
C GLN A 26 -11.36 5.39 5.01
N ALA A 27 -11.94 4.41 4.32
CA ALA A 27 -12.59 3.27 4.94
C ALA A 27 -11.57 2.44 5.74
N ALA A 28 -12.03 1.80 6.83
CA ALA A 28 -11.16 1.09 7.77
C ALA A 28 -10.43 -0.13 7.17
N ASP A 29 -10.94 -0.71 6.09
CA ASP A 29 -10.23 -1.70 5.29
C ASP A 29 -10.47 -1.45 3.78
N GLU A 30 -9.38 -1.27 3.03
CA GLU A 30 -9.37 -1.02 1.58
C GLU A 30 -9.30 -2.31 0.77
N TRP A 31 -9.32 -3.45 1.45
CA TRP A 31 -9.26 -4.79 0.87
C TRP A 31 -10.34 -5.68 1.48
N THR A 32 -10.78 -6.65 0.68
CA THR A 32 -11.73 -7.66 1.10
C THR A 32 -11.13 -9.04 0.86
N ALA A 33 -11.21 -9.92 1.86
CA ALA A 33 -10.83 -11.32 1.69
C ALA A 33 -11.71 -12.00 0.64
N VAL A 34 -11.10 -12.74 -0.29
CA VAL A 34 -11.77 -13.50 -1.35
C VAL A 34 -11.18 -14.90 -1.45
N GLY A 35 -11.94 -15.87 -1.97
CA GLY A 35 -11.50 -17.27 -2.04
C GLY A 35 -10.76 -17.67 -3.33
N THR A 36 -10.69 -16.78 -4.33
CA THR A 36 -10.12 -17.09 -5.65
C THR A 36 -9.65 -15.83 -6.38
N PHE A 37 -8.64 -15.96 -7.24
CA PHE A 37 -8.19 -14.88 -8.11
C PHE A 37 -9.22 -14.55 -9.21
N ALA A 38 -10.21 -15.43 -9.43
CA ALA A 38 -11.15 -15.34 -10.54
C ALA A 38 -10.39 -15.07 -11.86
N HIS A 39 -10.82 -14.07 -12.62
CA HIS A 39 -10.19 -13.68 -13.89
C HIS A 39 -9.00 -12.71 -13.73
N ALA A 40 -8.63 -12.31 -12.51
CA ALA A 40 -7.60 -11.28 -12.32
C ALA A 40 -6.22 -11.71 -12.84
N CYS A 41 -5.91 -13.01 -12.81
CA CYS A 41 -4.65 -13.55 -13.35
C CYS A 41 -4.81 -14.10 -14.78
N ASP A 42 -6.03 -14.16 -15.32
CA ASP A 42 -6.32 -14.93 -16.53
C ASP A 42 -6.10 -14.06 -17.78
N PRO A 43 -5.09 -14.35 -18.63
CA PRO A 43 -4.78 -13.54 -19.80
C PRO A 43 -5.91 -13.51 -20.84
N ASP A 44 -6.77 -14.53 -20.89
CA ASP A 44 -7.93 -14.55 -21.80
C ASP A 44 -8.96 -13.48 -21.45
N TYR A 45 -8.92 -12.98 -20.21
CA TYR A 45 -9.74 -11.89 -19.70
C TYR A 45 -8.93 -10.60 -19.48
N GLY A 46 -7.76 -10.49 -20.11
CA GLY A 46 -6.85 -9.35 -19.94
C GLY A 46 -6.22 -9.28 -18.54
N GLY A 47 -6.20 -10.40 -17.83
CA GLY A 47 -5.52 -10.55 -16.56
C GLY A 47 -4.00 -10.58 -16.72
N HIS A 48 -3.33 -10.12 -15.69
CA HIS A 48 -1.89 -10.07 -15.59
C HIS A 48 -1.49 -10.60 -14.22
N GLN A 49 -0.33 -11.24 -14.16
CA GLN A 49 0.20 -11.81 -12.94
C GLN A 49 1.66 -11.40 -12.74
N ARG A 50 2.01 -11.13 -11.49
CA ARG A 50 3.38 -10.91 -11.04
C ARG A 50 3.61 -11.66 -9.74
N VAL A 51 4.50 -12.65 -9.81
CA VAL A 51 5.00 -13.36 -8.63
C VAL A 51 6.31 -12.72 -8.19
N VAL A 52 6.42 -12.38 -6.91
CA VAL A 52 7.60 -11.71 -6.34
C VAL A 52 8.05 -12.46 -5.11
N GLU A 53 9.36 -12.67 -4.99
CA GLU A 53 10.00 -13.15 -3.77
C GLU A 53 10.79 -12.01 -3.13
N SER A 54 10.71 -11.92 -1.81
CA SER A 54 11.44 -10.92 -1.01
C SER A 54 11.95 -11.57 0.27
N SER A 55 13.16 -11.21 0.68
CA SER A 55 13.73 -11.68 1.94
C SER A 55 14.67 -10.65 2.55
N VAL A 56 14.78 -10.69 3.88
CA VAL A 56 15.67 -9.81 4.64
C VAL A 56 16.59 -10.64 5.53
N ARG A 57 17.77 -10.10 5.85
CA ARG A 57 18.81 -10.73 6.68
C ARG A 57 19.18 -12.17 6.30
N GLY A 58 19.11 -12.51 5.01
CA GLY A 58 19.46 -13.85 4.54
C GLY A 58 18.38 -14.91 4.80
N GLY A 59 17.14 -14.50 5.07
CA GLY A 59 16.00 -15.41 5.20
C GLY A 59 15.32 -15.39 6.58
N ASP A 60 15.78 -14.56 7.52
CA ASP A 60 15.10 -14.39 8.81
C ASP A 60 13.63 -14.02 8.62
N ALA A 61 13.32 -13.18 7.62
CA ALA A 61 11.99 -13.11 7.01
C ALA A 61 12.09 -13.39 5.51
N ALA A 62 11.22 -14.26 5.00
CA ALA A 62 11.10 -14.54 3.58
C ALA A 62 9.62 -14.60 3.18
N ALA A 63 9.23 -13.93 2.09
CA ALA A 63 7.86 -13.89 1.62
C ALA A 63 7.77 -14.10 0.11
N THR A 64 6.68 -14.74 -0.31
CA THR A 64 6.26 -14.86 -1.71
C THR A 64 4.94 -14.15 -1.89
N TYR A 65 4.83 -13.34 -2.93
CA TYR A 65 3.65 -12.57 -3.28
C TYR A 65 3.15 -13.02 -4.63
N ASP A 66 1.85 -13.20 -4.76
CA ASP A 66 1.17 -13.38 -6.03
C ASP A 66 0.20 -12.22 -6.24
N ILE A 67 0.52 -11.36 -7.21
CA ILE A 67 -0.20 -10.13 -7.49
C ILE A 67 -0.84 -10.28 -8.86
N CYS A 68 -2.16 -10.22 -8.90
CA CYS A 68 -2.90 -10.27 -10.15
C CYS A 68 -3.74 -9.02 -10.37
N TRP A 69 -3.84 -8.58 -11.61
CA TRP A 69 -4.69 -7.45 -11.96
C TRP A 69 -5.30 -7.58 -13.36
N THR A 70 -6.51 -7.06 -13.52
CA THR A 70 -7.17 -6.90 -14.83
C THR A 70 -7.77 -5.51 -14.97
N ASN A 71 -8.30 -5.18 -16.15
CA ASN A 71 -9.04 -3.95 -16.46
C ASN A 71 -8.31 -2.67 -16.04
N GLY A 72 -7.01 -2.57 -16.33
CA GLY A 72 -6.26 -1.34 -16.08
C GLY A 72 -6.25 -0.89 -14.61
N PHE A 73 -6.22 -1.87 -13.67
CA PHE A 73 -6.13 -1.70 -12.21
C PHE A 73 -7.45 -1.65 -11.43
N ASP A 74 -8.60 -1.89 -12.08
CA ASP A 74 -9.91 -1.91 -11.42
C ASP A 74 -10.19 -3.19 -10.59
N ASP A 75 -9.50 -4.30 -10.88
CA ASP A 75 -9.53 -5.52 -10.06
C ASP A 75 -8.10 -5.95 -9.78
N VAL A 76 -7.60 -5.59 -8.59
CA VAL A 76 -6.28 -5.98 -8.09
C VAL A 76 -6.45 -6.94 -6.94
N ARG A 77 -5.73 -8.06 -7.00
CA ARG A 77 -5.74 -9.09 -5.97
C ARG A 77 -4.33 -9.47 -5.56
N VAL A 78 -4.14 -9.71 -4.28
CA VAL A 78 -2.84 -10.07 -3.69
C VAL A 78 -3.04 -11.25 -2.75
N ALA A 79 -2.25 -12.30 -2.97
CA ALA A 79 -1.98 -13.32 -1.97
C ALA A 79 -0.52 -13.18 -1.51
N ALA A 80 -0.24 -13.50 -0.26
CA ALA A 80 1.12 -13.53 0.25
C ALA A 80 1.32 -14.69 1.22
N SER A 81 2.44 -15.37 1.09
CA SER A 81 2.96 -16.27 2.11
C SER A 81 4.22 -15.67 2.72
N VAL A 82 4.45 -15.91 4.00
CA VAL A 82 5.63 -15.46 4.71
C VAL A 82 6.12 -16.53 5.67
N SER A 83 7.43 -16.58 5.85
CA SER A 83 8.13 -17.45 6.79
C SER A 83 8.98 -16.61 7.72
N ASP A 84 8.92 -16.92 9.01
CA ASP A 84 9.93 -16.52 9.98
C ASP A 84 11.01 -17.61 10.04
N GLY A 85 12.08 -17.40 9.27
CA GLY A 85 13.15 -18.38 9.09
C GLY A 85 14.07 -18.50 10.31
N ASN A 86 14.02 -17.54 11.24
CA ASN A 86 14.94 -17.46 12.37
C ASN A 86 14.27 -16.95 13.65
N GLY A 87 13.12 -17.50 14.03
CA GLY A 87 12.37 -16.97 15.19
C GLY A 87 12.95 -17.24 16.58
N ASN A 88 14.27 -17.40 16.71
CA ASN A 88 14.98 -17.28 17.99
C ASN A 88 15.48 -15.84 18.26
N ASP A 89 15.31 -14.93 17.29
CA ASP A 89 15.77 -13.54 17.39
C ASP A 89 14.77 -12.60 18.10
N GLY A 90 13.57 -13.10 18.43
CA GLY A 90 12.51 -12.34 19.08
C GLY A 90 11.73 -11.42 18.13
N TYR A 91 11.88 -11.62 16.81
CA TYR A 91 11.11 -10.94 15.79
C TYR A 91 10.03 -11.86 15.20
N HIS A 92 9.21 -11.28 14.34
CA HIS A 92 8.17 -11.90 13.54
C HIS A 92 8.38 -11.49 12.09
N ALA A 93 7.96 -12.35 11.17
CA ALA A 93 8.05 -12.05 9.74
C ALA A 93 6.71 -11.56 9.22
N GLU A 94 6.70 -10.43 8.52
CA GLU A 94 5.53 -9.86 7.87
C GLU A 94 5.74 -9.77 6.36
N ALA A 95 4.74 -10.22 5.58
CA ALA A 95 4.60 -9.85 4.20
C ALA A 95 3.90 -8.49 4.12
N ARG A 96 4.59 -7.44 3.65
CA ARG A 96 4.02 -6.08 3.57
C ARG A 96 3.85 -5.64 2.13
N ILE A 97 2.78 -4.92 1.88
CA ILE A 97 2.53 -4.26 0.60
C ILE A 97 2.30 -2.76 0.81
N ARG A 98 2.68 -1.96 -0.18
CA ARG A 98 2.30 -0.56 -0.31
C ARG A 98 1.73 -0.29 -1.69
N TYR A 99 0.78 0.62 -1.78
CA TYR A 99 -0.01 0.85 -2.98
C TYR A 99 -0.65 2.25 -2.98
N GLU A 100 -1.14 2.68 -4.13
CA GLU A 100 -1.98 3.88 -4.27
C GLU A 100 -3.37 3.45 -4.71
N ILE A 101 -4.42 4.09 -4.18
CA ILE A 101 -5.82 3.85 -4.56
C ILE A 101 -6.40 5.06 -5.29
N TYR A 102 -7.35 4.83 -6.20
CA TYR A 102 -8.09 5.90 -6.86
C TYR A 102 -9.40 6.17 -6.13
N THR A 103 -9.52 7.34 -5.52
CA THR A 103 -10.71 7.76 -4.77
C THR A 103 -10.92 9.27 -4.86
N GLY A 104 -12.17 9.72 -4.85
CA GLY A 104 -12.48 11.15 -4.95
C GLY A 104 -11.98 11.83 -6.23
N GLY A 105 -11.77 11.08 -7.31
CA GLY A 105 -11.29 11.60 -8.60
C GLY A 105 -9.77 11.81 -8.69
N ALA A 106 -8.99 11.31 -7.74
CA ALA A 106 -7.54 11.37 -7.77
C ALA A 106 -6.91 10.08 -7.21
N TRP A 107 -5.64 9.86 -7.53
CA TRP A 107 -4.84 8.86 -6.85
C TRP A 107 -4.43 9.38 -5.46
N SER A 108 -4.55 8.52 -4.47
CA SER A 108 -4.13 8.79 -3.09
C SER A 108 -2.60 8.85 -2.97
N GLY A 109 -2.12 9.18 -1.77
CA GLY A 109 -0.74 8.87 -1.37
C GLY A 109 -0.53 7.37 -1.16
N TRP A 110 0.57 6.99 -0.51
CA TRP A 110 0.89 5.60 -0.20
C TRP A 110 0.04 5.04 0.94
N HIS A 111 -0.55 3.88 0.70
CA HIS A 111 -1.23 3.03 1.66
C HIS A 111 -0.38 1.81 1.96
N TYR A 112 -0.63 1.16 3.09
CA TYR A 112 0.12 0.00 3.54
C TYR A 112 -0.82 -1.08 4.04
N ARG A 113 -0.46 -2.35 3.82
CA ARG A 113 -1.14 -3.51 4.39
C ARG A 113 -0.12 -4.59 4.68
N THR A 114 -0.39 -5.40 5.70
CA THR A 114 0.30 -6.67 5.94
C THR A 114 -0.65 -7.81 5.58
N PRO A 115 -0.66 -8.29 4.32
CA PRO A 115 -1.52 -9.39 3.91
C PRO A 115 -1.25 -10.69 4.66
N SER A 116 -0.03 -10.94 5.13
CA SER A 116 0.33 -12.18 5.82
C SER A 116 1.43 -11.97 6.87
N ALA A 117 1.36 -12.71 7.98
CA ALA A 117 2.36 -12.66 9.04
C ALA A 117 2.63 -14.04 9.65
N ALA A 118 3.87 -14.27 10.07
CA ALA A 118 4.31 -15.46 10.79
C ALA A 118 4.86 -15.04 12.17
N TYR A 119 4.30 -15.62 13.22
CA TYR A 119 4.54 -15.22 14.61
C TYR A 119 5.24 -16.34 15.39
N GLY A 120 6.49 -16.64 15.03
CA GLY A 120 7.34 -17.51 15.82
C GLY A 120 8.36 -18.33 15.01
N PRO A 121 9.30 -18.99 15.69
CA PRO A 121 10.39 -19.72 15.04
C PRO A 121 9.91 -20.83 14.10
N GLY A 122 10.25 -20.69 12.81
CA GLY A 122 9.85 -21.61 11.77
C GLY A 122 8.36 -21.54 11.44
N ASP A 123 7.66 -20.50 11.92
CA ASP A 123 6.26 -20.31 11.61
C ASP A 123 6.07 -19.83 10.18
N HIS A 124 4.90 -20.16 9.64
CA HIS A 124 4.53 -19.85 8.26
C HIS A 124 3.15 -19.22 8.24
N GLY A 125 3.10 -17.96 7.78
CA GLY A 125 1.88 -17.25 7.46
C GLY A 125 1.47 -17.53 6.02
N ASN A 126 0.21 -17.91 5.82
CA ASN A 126 -0.41 -17.92 4.50
C ASN A 126 -1.81 -17.33 4.63
N ASP A 127 -1.83 -16.08 5.06
CA ASP A 127 -3.07 -15.32 5.13
C ASP A 127 -3.55 -15.03 3.71
N GLY A 128 -4.85 -15.24 3.54
CA GLY A 128 -5.46 -15.57 2.26
C GLY A 128 -5.40 -14.51 1.17
N LEU A 129 -6.16 -14.77 0.12
CA LEU A 129 -6.23 -13.90 -1.03
C LEU A 129 -7.11 -12.67 -0.73
N PHE A 130 -6.61 -11.48 -1.02
CA PHE A 130 -7.33 -10.23 -0.85
C PHE A 130 -7.59 -9.55 -2.19
N LYS A 131 -8.73 -8.88 -2.31
CA LYS A 131 -9.10 -8.02 -3.44
C LYS A 131 -9.20 -6.57 -2.98
N ALA A 132 -8.62 -5.64 -3.72
CA ALA A 132 -8.76 -4.21 -3.47
C ALA A 132 -10.20 -3.72 -3.72
N VAL A 133 -10.71 -2.87 -2.84
CA VAL A 133 -12.06 -2.26 -2.95
C VAL A 133 -12.07 -1.13 -3.98
N TYR A 134 -10.95 -0.44 -4.15
CA TYR A 134 -10.77 0.68 -5.07
C TYR A 134 -9.80 0.29 -6.19
N PRO A 135 -9.86 0.96 -7.37
CA PRO A 135 -8.81 0.83 -8.36
C PRO A 135 -7.44 1.12 -7.73
N THR A 136 -6.47 0.24 -7.94
CA THR A 136 -5.24 0.20 -7.15
C THR A 136 -4.02 0.06 -8.03
N ARG A 137 -3.02 0.93 -7.89
CA ARG A 137 -1.80 0.87 -8.71
C ARG A 137 -0.54 0.87 -7.87
N MET A 138 0.59 0.67 -8.56
CA MET A 138 1.94 0.77 -7.99
C MET A 138 2.10 -0.14 -6.77
N VAL A 139 1.45 -1.32 -6.79
CA VAL A 139 1.60 -2.31 -5.71
C VAL A 139 3.06 -2.73 -5.65
N GLN A 140 3.68 -2.47 -4.52
CA GLN A 140 5.03 -2.86 -4.20
C GLN A 140 5.00 -3.70 -2.94
N VAL A 141 5.88 -4.67 -2.85
CA VAL A 141 5.87 -5.67 -1.79
C VAL A 141 7.21 -5.70 -1.07
N ALA A 142 7.29 -6.18 0.17
CA ALA A 142 8.56 -6.40 0.86
C ALA A 142 8.35 -7.33 2.07
N ALA A 143 9.22 -8.33 2.23
CA ALA A 143 9.33 -9.06 3.49
C ALA A 143 9.97 -8.15 4.55
N CYS A 144 9.43 -8.19 5.76
CA CYS A 144 9.90 -7.37 6.87
C CYS A 144 9.99 -8.16 8.17
N LEU A 145 10.92 -7.75 9.04
CA LEU A 145 11.01 -8.17 10.43
C LEU A 145 10.27 -7.16 11.32
N TYR A 146 9.43 -7.66 12.21
CA TYR A 146 8.60 -6.89 13.13
C TYR A 146 8.79 -7.40 14.56
N ASN A 147 8.92 -6.52 15.55
CA ASN A 147 9.14 -6.92 16.95
C ASN A 147 7.86 -6.89 17.82
N GLY A 148 6.68 -6.88 17.21
CA GLY A 148 5.41 -6.72 17.94
C GLY A 148 4.97 -5.26 18.13
N SER A 149 5.83 -4.27 17.83
CA SER A 149 5.49 -2.84 17.93
C SER A 149 6.00 -1.98 16.76
N THR A 150 7.13 -2.34 16.17
CA THR A 150 7.81 -1.59 15.13
C THR A 150 8.45 -2.51 14.11
N VAL A 151 8.44 -2.07 12.85
CA VAL A 151 9.20 -2.71 11.78
C VAL A 151 10.68 -2.42 12.01
N ILE A 152 11.48 -3.48 12.12
CA ILE A 152 12.90 -3.42 12.43
C ILE A 152 13.74 -3.36 11.17
N ASP A 153 13.35 -4.15 10.18
CA ASP A 153 14.07 -4.32 8.94
C ASP A 153 13.08 -4.71 7.85
N CYS A 154 13.31 -4.26 6.62
CA CYS A 154 12.59 -4.72 5.46
C CYS A 154 13.60 -5.02 4.37
N ASP A 155 13.20 -5.78 3.37
CA ASP A 155 14.00 -5.84 2.15
C ASP A 155 14.08 -4.43 1.53
N ASP A 156 15.18 -3.72 1.80
CA ASP A 156 15.44 -2.35 1.36
C ASP A 156 15.68 -2.26 -0.16
N ARG A 157 15.99 -3.40 -0.79
CA ARG A 157 15.99 -3.57 -2.25
C ARG A 157 14.62 -4.07 -2.75
N GLY A 158 13.65 -4.14 -1.84
CA GLY A 158 12.55 -5.10 -1.87
C GLY A 158 11.22 -4.55 -2.30
N TRP A 159 10.97 -3.23 -2.23
CA TRP A 159 9.76 -2.60 -2.79
C TRP A 159 9.74 -2.73 -4.33
N ARG A 160 9.42 -3.94 -4.79
CA ARG A 160 9.46 -4.41 -6.18
C ARG A 160 8.07 -4.42 -6.80
#